data_AF-A0A7V9BYA4-F1
#
_entry.id   AF-A0A7V9BYA4-F1
#
_cell.length_a   1.000
_cell.length_b   1.000
_cell.length_c   1.000
_cell.angle_alpha   90.00
_cell.angle_beta   90.00
_cell.angle_gamma   90.00
#
_symmetry.space_group_name_H-M   'P 1'
#
loop_
_entity.id
_entity.type
_entity.pdbx_description
1 polymer ?
#
loop_
_entity_poly.entity_id
_entity_poly.type
_entity_poly.pdbx_seq_one_letter_code
_entity_poly.pdbx_strand_id
1 'polypeptide(L)'
;MSTRIAGGQGFYGDTPRAIEGLLAEDVDYLCLEALAELTLAILQKERQKDETRGYTRDLPLYLGAALPAVAAGHTKVITNAGGINPTGAARAA
;
A
#
# COMPACT_ATOMS: atom_id res chain seq x y z
N MET A 1 -4.27 10.01 25.76
CA MET A 1 -4.54 9.04 24.67
C MET A 1 -3.23 8.78 23.97
N SER A 2 -2.90 7.51 23.72
CA SER A 2 -1.72 7.11 22.95
C SER A 2 -2.17 6.78 21.52
N THR A 3 -1.30 7.03 20.54
CA THR A 3 -1.52 6.67 19.13
C THR A 3 -0.43 5.70 18.71
N ARG A 4 -0.81 4.54 18.18
CA ARG A 4 0.09 3.46 17.74
C ARG A 4 0.19 3.45 16.23
N ILE A 5 1.42 3.58 15.72
CA ILE A 5 1.71 3.64 14.29
C ILE A 5 2.67 2.50 13.95
N ALA A 6 2.29 1.68 12.97
CA ALA A 6 3.12 0.62 12.43
C ALA A 6 3.61 0.95 11.02
N GLY A 7 4.85 0.60 10.72
CA GLY A 7 5.39 0.54 9.37
C GLY A 7 5.40 -0.91 8.89
N GLY A 8 4.72 -1.20 7.77
CA GLY A 8 4.71 -2.52 7.16
C GLY A 8 5.70 -2.61 6.00
N GLN A 9 5.21 -2.40 4.78
CA GLN A 9 6.01 -2.36 3.57
C GLN A 9 6.94 -1.12 3.56
N GLY A 10 8.20 -1.32 3.19
CA GLY A 10 9.20 -0.25 3.06
C GLY A 10 9.63 0.10 1.62
N PHE A 11 9.30 -0.74 0.63
CA PHE A 11 9.60 -0.50 -0.78
C PHE A 11 8.68 -1.32 -1.71
N TYR A 12 8.60 -0.94 -3.00
CA TYR A 12 7.85 -1.71 -4.00
C TYR A 12 8.44 -3.12 -4.19
N GLY A 13 7.62 -4.15 -3.96
CA GLY A 13 8.02 -5.57 -4.02
C GLY A 13 8.45 -6.16 -2.68
N ASP A 14 8.30 -5.42 -1.58
CA ASP A 14 8.48 -5.94 -0.22
C ASP A 14 7.44 -7.04 0.13
N THR A 15 7.74 -7.82 1.15
CA THR A 15 6.88 -8.92 1.58
C THR A 15 5.63 -8.42 2.33
N PRO A 16 4.41 -8.87 1.95
CA PRO A 16 3.19 -8.51 2.68
C PRO A 16 3.05 -9.25 4.03
N ARG A 17 3.91 -10.24 4.32
CA ARG A 17 3.77 -11.15 5.46
C ARG A 17 3.82 -10.47 6.83
N ALA A 18 4.44 -9.30 6.94
CA ALA A 18 4.54 -8.59 8.22
C ALA A 18 3.20 -7.95 8.64
N ILE A 19 2.28 -7.74 7.69
CA ILE A 19 1.06 -6.95 7.92
C ILE A 19 0.13 -7.61 8.92
N GLU A 20 -0.10 -8.91 8.81
CA GLU A 20 -0.97 -9.63 9.75
C GLU A 20 -0.45 -9.54 11.20
N GLY A 21 0.87 -9.66 11.38
CA GLY A 21 1.51 -9.52 12.69
C GLY A 21 1.37 -8.09 13.25
N LEU A 22 1.53 -7.07 12.40
CA LEU A 22 1.36 -5.67 12.80
C LEU A 22 -0.09 -5.33 13.16
N LEU A 23 -1.06 -5.93 12.46
CA LEU A 23 -2.49 -5.73 12.75
C LEU A 23 -2.91 -6.42 14.05
N ALA A 24 -2.29 -7.55 14.40
CA ALA A 24 -2.53 -8.23 15.67
C ALA A 24 -2.08 -7.41 16.90
N GLU A 25 -1.23 -6.40 16.68
CA GLU A 25 -0.77 -5.47 17.72
C GLU A 25 -1.74 -4.31 17.99
N ASP A 26 -2.95 -4.29 17.43
CA ASP A 26 -3.97 -3.25 17.69
C ASP A 26 -3.44 -1.82 17.41
N VAL A 27 -3.03 -1.60 16.15
CA VAL A 27 -2.42 -0.35 15.68
C VAL A 27 -3.46 0.60 15.08
N ASP A 28 -3.39 1.88 15.41
CA ASP A 28 -4.30 2.89 14.87
C ASP A 28 -4.02 3.17 13.39
N TYR A 29 -2.74 3.15 13.01
CA TYR A 29 -2.28 3.45 11.66
C TYR A 29 -1.28 2.41 11.17
N LEU A 30 -1.52 1.88 9.96
CA LEU A 30 -0.58 1.06 9.22
C LEU A 30 -0.07 1.82 7.99
N CYS A 31 1.21 2.20 8.01
CA CYS A 31 1.89 2.90 6.93
C CYS A 31 2.63 1.92 6.03
N LEU A 32 2.39 1.99 4.72
CA LEU A 32 2.97 1.13 3.69
C LEU A 32 3.59 1.99 2.59
N GLU A 33 4.92 2.00 2.53
CA GLU A 33 5.72 2.88 1.67
C GLU A 33 6.23 2.12 0.45
N ALA A 34 5.94 2.60 -0.75
CA ALA A 34 6.30 1.91 -1.98
C ALA A 34 7.07 2.75 -3.01
N LEU A 35 7.12 4.07 -2.86
CA LEU A 35 7.68 4.97 -3.86
C LEU A 35 9.10 5.43 -3.51
N ALA A 36 10.01 5.16 -4.44
CA ALA A 36 11.29 5.84 -4.58
C ALA A 36 11.42 6.40 -6.01
N GLU A 37 12.49 7.14 -6.29
CA GLU A 37 12.76 7.70 -7.63
C GLU A 37 12.75 6.63 -8.72
N LEU A 38 13.43 5.50 -8.48
CA LEU A 38 13.46 4.37 -9.42
C LEU A 38 12.05 3.76 -9.62
N THR A 39 11.27 3.62 -8.54
CA THR A 39 9.90 3.10 -8.64
C THR A 39 9.06 3.99 -9.55
N LEU A 40 9.12 5.31 -9.39
CA LEU A 40 8.36 6.24 -10.23
C LEU A 40 8.76 6.13 -11.70
N ALA A 41 10.05 5.96 -12.01
CA ALA A 41 10.51 5.72 -13.39
C ALA A 41 9.95 4.42 -13.98
N ILE A 42 9.88 3.34 -13.18
CA ILE A 42 9.26 2.07 -13.58
C ILE A 42 7.77 2.28 -13.86
N LEU A 43 7.04 2.90 -12.94
CA LEU A 43 5.60 3.14 -13.08
C LEU A 43 5.28 4.02 -14.29
N GLN A 44 6.11 5.04 -14.56
CA GLN A 44 6.00 5.88 -15.75
C GLN A 44 6.21 5.08 -17.04
N LYS A 45 7.22 4.21 -17.08
CA LYS A 45 7.47 3.35 -18.23
C LYS A 45 6.33 2.35 -18.47
N GLU A 46 5.70 1.85 -17.41
CA GLU A 46 4.51 0.98 -17.54
C GLU A 46 3.31 1.77 -18.07
N ARG A 47 3.04 2.95 -17.53
CA ARG A 47 1.92 3.81 -17.94
C ARG A 47 2.04 4.28 -19.40
N GLN A 48 3.26 4.52 -19.88
CA GLN A 48 3.50 4.83 -21.30
C GLN A 48 3.10 3.69 -22.25
N LYS A 49 3.08 2.44 -21.76
CA LYS A 49 2.65 1.27 -22.55
C LYS A 49 1.15 0.99 -22.42
N ASP A 50 0.59 1.29 -21.26
CA ASP A 50 -0.80 1.02 -20.90
C ASP A 50 -1.25 2.08 -19.89
N GLU A 51 -2.12 2.99 -20.33
CA GLU A 51 -2.58 4.14 -19.52
C GLU A 51 -3.34 3.72 -18.26
N THR A 52 -3.79 2.46 -18.17
CA THR A 52 -4.43 1.93 -16.96
C THR A 52 -3.42 1.61 -15.84
N ARG A 53 -2.13 1.55 -16.14
CA ARG A 53 -1.03 1.32 -15.18
C ARG A 53 -0.56 2.62 -14.51
N GLY A 54 0.55 2.55 -13.77
CA GLY A 54 1.13 3.70 -13.08
C GLY A 54 0.98 3.66 -11.55
N TYR A 55 0.67 2.49 -11.00
CA TYR A 55 0.60 2.21 -9.56
C TYR A 55 1.31 0.87 -9.29
N THR A 56 1.68 0.60 -8.05
CA THR A 56 2.45 -0.60 -7.73
C THR A 56 1.61 -1.86 -7.87
N ARG A 57 2.18 -2.92 -8.46
CA ARG A 57 1.42 -4.15 -8.78
C ARG A 57 1.10 -5.00 -7.55
N ASP A 58 1.83 -4.81 -6.47
CA ASP A 58 1.65 -5.49 -5.18
C ASP A 58 0.58 -4.84 -4.30
N LEU A 59 0.04 -3.67 -4.68
CA LEU A 59 -1.03 -2.97 -3.98
C LEU A 59 -2.19 -3.90 -3.54
N PRO A 60 -2.78 -4.71 -4.43
CA PRO A 60 -3.90 -5.57 -4.05
C PRO A 60 -3.50 -6.66 -3.04
N LEU A 61 -2.23 -7.09 -3.02
CA LEU A 61 -1.78 -8.18 -2.14
C LEU A 61 -1.80 -7.74 -0.68
N TYR A 62 -1.20 -6.59 -0.37
CA TYR A 62 -1.16 -6.13 1.01
C TYR A 62 -2.47 -5.45 1.45
N LEU A 63 -3.21 -4.83 0.53
CA LEU A 63 -4.55 -4.33 0.86
C LEU A 63 -5.52 -5.48 1.14
N GLY A 64 -5.40 -6.61 0.44
CA GLY A 64 -6.15 -7.82 0.75
C GLY A 64 -5.97 -8.28 2.22
N ALA A 65 -4.77 -8.12 2.78
CA ALA A 65 -4.50 -8.41 4.19
C ALA A 65 -5.00 -7.31 5.15
N ALA A 66 -4.90 -6.04 4.76
CA ALA A 66 -5.17 -4.91 5.66
C ALA A 66 -6.63 -4.41 5.66
N LEU A 67 -7.33 -4.47 4.53
CA LEU A 67 -8.69 -3.95 4.38
C LEU A 67 -9.72 -4.58 5.34
N PRO A 68 -9.66 -5.87 5.70
CA PRO A 68 -10.56 -6.43 6.73
C PRO A 68 -10.47 -5.70 8.06
N ALA A 69 -9.26 -5.34 8.52
CA ALA A 69 -9.06 -4.59 9.76
C ALA A 69 -9.56 -3.13 9.65
N VAL A 70 -9.38 -2.51 8.47
CA VAL A 70 -9.92 -1.18 8.19
C VAL A 70 -11.46 -1.19 8.21
N ALA A 71 -12.08 -2.18 7.57
CA ALA A 71 -13.53 -2.32 7.49
C ALA A 71 -14.17 -2.57 8.88
N ALA A 72 -13.45 -3.28 9.75
CA ALA A 72 -13.86 -3.50 11.14
C ALA A 72 -13.67 -2.24 12.04
N GLY A 73 -13.06 -1.17 11.53
CA GLY A 73 -12.86 0.09 12.24
C GLY A 73 -11.69 0.09 13.23
N HIS A 74 -10.80 -0.90 13.15
CA HIS A 74 -9.67 -1.06 14.08
C HIS A 74 -8.43 -0.27 13.66
N THR A 75 -8.24 -0.02 12.37
CA THR A 75 -7.01 0.57 11.82
C THR A 75 -7.29 1.47 10.63
N LYS A 76 -6.41 2.45 10.36
CA LYS A 76 -6.35 3.21 9.11
C LYS A 76 -5.10 2.83 8.32
N VAL A 77 -5.26 2.53 7.03
CA VAL A 77 -4.13 2.24 6.13
C VAL A 77 -3.73 3.50 5.38
N ILE A 78 -2.43 3.77 5.33
CA ILE A 78 -1.82 4.88 4.59
C ILE A 78 -0.80 4.29 3.62
N THR A 79 -0.95 4.56 2.33
CA THR A 79 0.02 4.15 1.32
C THR A 79 0.12 5.16 0.18
N ASN A 80 1.31 5.27 -0.41
CA ASN A 80 1.56 6.06 -1.61
C ASN A 80 1.68 5.21 -2.89
N ALA A 81 1.42 3.90 -2.82
CA ALA A 81 1.49 2.97 -3.94
C ALA A 81 0.54 3.28 -5.12
N GLY A 82 -0.36 4.24 -4.94
CA GLY A 82 -1.12 4.84 -6.05
C GLY A 82 -0.22 5.45 -7.14
N GLY A 83 1.03 5.77 -6.81
CA GLY A 83 2.03 6.21 -7.77
C GLY A 83 1.56 7.41 -8.59
N ILE A 84 1.70 7.29 -9.91
CA ILE A 84 1.29 8.29 -10.90
C ILE A 84 -0.11 8.03 -11.48
N ASN A 85 -0.84 7.04 -10.96
CA ASN A 85 -2.22 6.72 -11.32
C ASN A 85 -3.04 6.26 -10.08
N PRO A 86 -3.31 7.17 -9.13
CA PRO A 86 -4.04 6.84 -7.91
C PRO A 86 -5.49 6.39 -8.18
N THR A 87 -6.12 6.88 -9.25
CA THR A 87 -7.47 6.43 -9.64
C THR A 87 -7.47 4.99 -10.15
N GLY A 88 -6.45 4.60 -10.93
CA GLY A 88 -6.25 3.21 -11.36
C GLY A 88 -5.98 2.28 -10.17
N ALA A 89 -5.14 2.75 -9.24
CA ALA A 89 -4.86 2.06 -8.00
C ALA A 89 -6.14 1.78 -7.17
N ALA A 90 -6.98 2.81 -6.98
CA ALA A 90 -8.23 2.68 -6.22
C ALA A 90 -9.23 1.69 -6.85
N ARG A 91 -9.19 1.49 -8.18
CA ARG A 91 -10.04 0.50 -8.88
C ARG A 91 -9.48 -0.92 -8.77
N ALA A 92 -8.17 -1.05 -8.58
CA ALA A 92 -7.48 -2.33 -8.46
C ALA A 92 -7.37 -2.82 -7.01
N ALA A 93 -7.53 -1.91 -6.05
CA ALA A 93 -7.54 -2.14 -4.61
C ALA A 93 -8.70 -3.03 -4.15
#